data_AF-A0A448Z2M5-F1
#
_entry.id   AF-A0A448Z2M5-F1
#
_cell.length_a   1.000
_cell.length_b   1.000
_cell.length_c   1.000
_cell.angle_alpha   90.00
_cell.angle_beta   90.00
_cell.angle_gamma   90.00
#
_symmetry.space_group_name_H-M   'P 1'
#
loop_
_entity.id
_entity.type
_entity.pdbx_description
1 polymer ?
#
loop_
_entity_poly.entity_id
_entity_poly.type
_entity_poly.pdbx_seq_one_letter_code
_entity_poly.pdbx_strand_id
1 'polypeptide(L)'
;MANVYGLDFLRSEHVLDEVHSNRNPRHPSSSGNIDDEDRASNSGGIDDIDTEALAAAAANKSDTEKQYDILNFLKAHRSAGWMPPTVIYQRTGIDLEEDTELAEKLRNHYKIKVETVPDPENPSLTIDTYSYQATYNHVRDRKTLLAQINRCKNGVLMKELEDSYDTVQSDLDALVCAGDVLALFNPERKDKVLFPRGEPFLVELDGIVALPLEQKPQLDPVANTGADGAVKAEPVAPNGAAASEAAGETPSVAADKIPSEVESGTHITPAAASKPIYTIEMDSNPTTQIRRGEAVQIGGTWFRVSSDVKGHKNQPVRAKAPLSVVARKDIALSKNNRLDGFVRTFDSRELPIDAPLPPSAIENVQKAKEAREKLLKLSHGGRAGGAASQLLGTNAHSSNPVALASTLGTSHAAGSRRRPQVGSSLGAASSASARKAQQEAIAKLREAALDPYLSLYSHPKRHGCTKDVRELYLGTRSKVPSTEAALKAALVEHKLLEPGEELRRARLQKRANVDNDGKPKKRRYYERKNQRMTNTHLEGTEIGAVLRRATEKQQQGQQVGDGGM
;
A
#
# COMPACT_ATOMS: atom_id res chain seq x y z
N MET A 1 26.10 29.61 -13.01
CA MET A 1 26.71 28.32 -12.66
C MET A 1 25.70 27.25 -12.98
N ALA A 2 25.87 26.60 -14.13
CA ALA A 2 24.94 25.61 -14.67
C ALA A 2 25.22 24.23 -14.07
N ASN A 3 24.18 23.44 -13.82
CA ASN A 3 24.30 22.07 -13.33
C ASN A 3 24.92 21.19 -14.43
N VAL A 4 26.16 20.76 -14.22
CA VAL A 4 26.98 19.93 -15.13
C VAL A 4 26.61 18.44 -15.07
N TYR A 5 25.65 18.05 -14.24
CA TYR A 5 25.18 16.66 -14.16
C TYR A 5 23.93 16.49 -15.02
N GLY A 6 24.13 16.14 -16.29
CA GLY A 6 23.11 15.82 -17.29
C GLY A 6 22.31 14.56 -16.95
N LEU A 7 21.50 14.64 -15.90
CA LEU A 7 20.47 13.66 -15.53
C LEU A 7 19.08 14.32 -15.61
N ASP A 8 18.78 14.94 -16.76
CA ASP A 8 17.45 15.41 -17.12
C ASP A 8 16.67 14.29 -17.85
N PHE A 9 16.30 13.24 -17.11
CA PHE A 9 15.45 12.14 -17.62
C PHE A 9 13.96 12.28 -17.23
N LEU A 10 13.54 13.46 -16.78
CA LEU A 10 12.13 13.75 -16.53
C LEU A 10 11.57 14.67 -17.63
N ARG A 11 11.08 14.08 -18.72
CA ARG A 11 9.98 14.61 -19.59
C ARG A 11 9.71 13.73 -20.81
N SER A 12 9.35 12.46 -20.59
CA SER A 12 8.60 11.71 -21.60
C SER A 12 7.83 10.59 -20.92
N GLU A 13 6.51 10.73 -20.91
CA GLU A 13 5.51 9.66 -20.77
C GLU A 13 5.23 9.11 -19.36
N HIS A 14 4.79 9.99 -18.45
CA HIS A 14 3.68 9.62 -17.56
C HIS A 14 2.37 10.03 -18.24
N VAL A 15 1.93 9.23 -19.22
CA VAL A 15 0.54 9.26 -19.69
C VAL A 15 -0.27 8.53 -18.62
N LEU A 16 -0.66 9.25 -17.58
CA LEU A 16 -1.83 8.88 -16.81
C LEU A 16 -3.02 9.29 -17.66
N ASP A 17 -3.80 8.31 -18.13
CA ASP A 17 -5.03 8.54 -18.88
C ASP A 17 -5.86 9.63 -18.21
N GLU A 18 -6.16 10.68 -18.98
CA GLU A 18 -7.09 11.76 -18.65
C GLU A 18 -8.54 11.23 -18.66
N VAL A 19 -8.85 10.31 -17.76
CA VAL A 19 -10.23 9.91 -17.50
C VAL A 19 -10.85 10.95 -16.57
N HIS A 20 -11.27 12.06 -17.17
CA HIS A 20 -12.47 12.85 -16.84
C HIS A 20 -12.93 12.85 -15.37
N SER A 21 -12.09 13.31 -14.45
CA SER A 21 -12.50 13.56 -13.06
C SER A 21 -12.07 14.96 -12.62
N ASN A 22 -12.66 15.98 -13.26
CA ASN A 22 -12.81 17.31 -12.68
C ASN A 22 -14.20 17.86 -13.00
N ARG A 23 -15.22 17.11 -12.57
CA ARG A 23 -16.55 17.67 -12.30
C ARG A 23 -16.80 17.52 -10.82
N ASN A 24 -16.59 18.62 -10.12
CA ASN A 24 -17.16 18.87 -8.81
C ASN A 24 -18.66 18.55 -8.89
N PRO A 25 -19.24 17.70 -8.02
CA PRO A 25 -20.67 17.46 -8.04
C PRO A 25 -21.34 18.71 -7.46
N ARG A 26 -21.68 19.67 -8.34
CA ARG A 26 -22.82 20.54 -8.07
C ARG A 26 -24.04 19.62 -8.01
N HIS A 27 -24.71 19.62 -6.86
CA HIS A 27 -26.00 18.99 -6.66
C HIS A 27 -26.89 19.17 -7.89
N PRO A 28 -27.46 18.08 -8.47
CA PRO A 28 -28.48 18.24 -9.48
C PRO A 28 -29.74 18.78 -8.80
N SER A 29 -30.08 20.03 -9.11
CA SER A 29 -31.43 20.55 -8.92
C SER A 29 -32.37 19.73 -9.81
N SER A 30 -33.16 18.89 -9.14
CA SER A 30 -34.29 18.17 -9.71
C SER A 30 -35.27 19.17 -10.34
N SER A 31 -35.25 19.28 -11.66
CA SER A 31 -36.32 19.91 -12.44
C SER A 31 -37.45 18.89 -12.63
N GLY A 32 -38.28 18.78 -11.58
CA GLY A 32 -39.61 18.19 -11.68
C GLY A 32 -40.61 19.30 -11.93
N ASN A 33 -41.17 19.36 -13.13
CA ASN A 33 -42.41 20.10 -13.39
C ASN A 33 -43.54 19.40 -12.63
N ILE A 34 -43.98 20.00 -11.53
CA ILE A 34 -45.27 19.71 -10.90
C ILE A 34 -45.89 21.06 -10.60
N ASP A 35 -46.97 21.34 -11.33
CA ASP A 35 -47.91 22.40 -11.04
C ASP A 35 -48.58 22.10 -9.69
N ASP A 36 -48.29 22.93 -8.68
CA ASP A 36 -49.10 23.05 -7.47
C ASP A 36 -48.95 24.48 -6.94
N GLU A 37 -49.91 25.31 -7.31
CA GLU A 37 -50.23 26.53 -6.57
C GLU A 37 -50.69 26.14 -5.15
N ASP A 38 -50.52 27.05 -4.20
CA ASP A 38 -50.91 26.92 -2.78
C ASP A 38 -49.95 26.17 -1.84
N ARG A 39 -48.78 26.77 -1.59
CA ARG A 39 -48.12 26.64 -0.28
C ARG A 39 -47.48 27.93 0.20
N ALA A 40 -48.21 28.61 1.07
CA ALA A 40 -47.79 29.79 1.80
C ALA A 40 -46.48 29.56 2.58
N SER A 41 -45.54 30.48 2.37
CA SER A 41 -44.60 31.06 3.34
C SER A 41 -44.27 30.20 4.57
N ASN A 42 -43.27 29.32 4.44
CA ASN A 42 -42.51 28.85 5.60
C ASN A 42 -41.04 28.61 5.21
N SER A 43 -40.36 29.68 4.81
CA SER A 43 -38.90 29.73 4.75
C SER A 43 -38.36 29.80 6.19
N GLY A 44 -38.22 28.63 6.82
CA GLY A 44 -37.54 28.52 8.11
C GLY A 44 -36.10 29.04 7.99
N GLY A 45 -35.84 30.17 8.65
CA GLY A 45 -34.52 30.76 8.77
C GLY A 45 -33.57 29.79 9.45
N ILE A 46 -32.47 29.48 8.76
CA ILE A 46 -31.39 28.62 9.27
C ILE A 46 -30.20 29.46 9.80
N ASP A 47 -30.20 30.78 9.64
CA ASP A 47 -28.96 31.56 9.83
C ASP A 47 -29.03 32.72 10.82
N ASP A 48 -30.01 32.76 11.72
CA ASP A 48 -29.88 33.59 12.94
C ASP A 48 -29.18 32.74 14.02
N ILE A 49 -27.93 32.36 13.76
CA ILE A 49 -27.03 31.98 14.85
C ILE A 49 -26.87 33.27 15.65
N ASP A 50 -27.34 33.27 16.91
CA ASP A 50 -27.23 34.42 17.83
C ASP A 50 -25.77 34.87 17.96
N THR A 51 -25.32 35.75 17.07
CA THR A 51 -23.95 36.26 17.01
C THR A 51 -23.58 36.95 18.30
N GLU A 52 -24.55 37.59 18.95
CA GLU A 52 -24.40 38.25 20.24
C GLU A 52 -24.14 37.24 21.38
N ALA A 53 -24.79 36.07 21.35
CA ALA A 53 -24.53 35.01 22.33
C ALA A 53 -23.13 34.40 22.14
N LEU A 54 -22.70 34.22 20.88
CA LEU A 54 -21.33 33.80 20.57
C LEU A 54 -20.30 34.84 21.00
N ALA A 55 -20.56 36.13 20.77
CA ALA A 55 -19.68 37.21 21.18
C ALA A 55 -19.54 37.28 22.71
N ALA A 56 -20.64 37.14 23.45
CA ALA A 56 -20.61 37.08 24.92
C ALA A 56 -19.81 35.86 25.44
N ALA A 57 -19.92 34.71 24.76
CA ALA A 57 -19.13 33.53 25.10
C ALA A 57 -17.64 33.71 24.75
N ALA A 58 -17.33 34.39 23.65
CA ALA A 58 -15.98 34.66 23.20
C ALA A 58 -15.25 35.71 24.07
N ALA A 59 -15.98 36.69 24.61
CA ALA A 59 -15.42 37.76 25.45
C ALA A 59 -14.73 37.22 26.73
N ASN A 60 -15.20 36.08 27.26
CA ASN A 60 -14.63 35.47 28.46
C ASN A 60 -13.44 34.54 28.19
N LYS A 61 -13.12 34.25 26.92
CA LYS A 61 -12.03 33.35 26.55
C LYS A 61 -10.69 34.08 26.59
N SER A 62 -9.64 33.35 26.95
CA SER A 62 -8.28 33.85 26.85
C SER A 62 -7.88 34.10 25.39
N ASP A 63 -6.96 35.04 25.14
CA ASP A 63 -6.47 35.32 23.77
C ASP A 63 -5.93 34.08 23.07
N THR A 64 -5.34 33.14 23.82
CA THR A 64 -4.84 31.86 23.29
C THR A 64 -5.97 30.95 22.81
N GLU A 65 -7.10 30.94 23.50
CA GLU A 65 -8.30 30.20 23.09
C GLU A 65 -8.98 30.88 21.91
N LYS A 66 -9.10 32.22 21.94
CA LYS A 66 -9.58 33.00 20.79
C LYS A 66 -8.74 32.73 19.54
N GLN A 67 -7.41 32.75 19.66
CA GLN A 67 -6.49 32.41 18.58
C GLN A 67 -6.70 30.97 18.06
N TYR A 68 -6.88 30.01 18.96
CA TYR A 68 -7.15 28.62 18.59
C TYR A 68 -8.47 28.46 17.85
N ASP A 69 -9.54 29.12 18.30
CA ASP A 69 -10.86 29.08 17.68
C ASP A 69 -10.84 29.67 16.27
N ILE A 70 -10.17 30.82 16.09
CA ILE A 70 -9.96 31.43 14.77
C ILE A 70 -9.15 30.50 13.88
N LEU A 71 -8.07 29.91 14.39
CA LEU A 71 -7.22 28.99 13.61
C LEU A 71 -7.99 27.73 13.22
N ASN A 72 -8.83 27.19 14.09
CA ASN A 72 -9.68 26.04 13.80
C ASN A 72 -10.76 26.39 12.77
N PHE A 73 -11.35 27.59 12.87
CA PHE A 73 -12.29 28.11 11.88
C PHE A 73 -11.65 28.27 10.50
N LEU A 74 -10.50 28.93 10.41
CA LEU A 74 -9.76 29.12 9.16
C LEU A 74 -9.30 27.78 8.58
N LYS A 75 -8.91 26.81 9.42
CA LYS A 75 -8.55 25.46 9.00
C LYS A 75 -9.74 24.72 8.38
N ALA A 76 -10.93 24.85 8.97
CA ALA A 76 -12.16 24.26 8.44
C ALA A 76 -12.61 24.90 7.11
N HIS A 77 -12.26 26.18 6.88
CA HIS A 77 -12.64 26.94 5.68
C HIS A 77 -11.45 27.20 4.74
N ARG A 78 -10.41 26.37 4.77
CA ARG A 78 -9.20 26.55 3.93
C ARG A 78 -9.49 26.56 2.42
N SER A 79 -10.60 25.96 1.97
CA SER A 79 -11.04 25.96 0.57
C SER A 79 -11.74 27.27 0.16
N ALA A 80 -12.22 28.08 1.12
CA ALA A 80 -12.88 29.35 0.86
C ALA A 80 -11.89 30.48 0.50
N GLY A 81 -10.60 30.31 0.79
CA GLY A 81 -9.55 31.27 0.49
C GLY A 81 -9.33 32.29 1.60
N TRP A 82 -9.29 33.58 1.24
CA TRP A 82 -9.07 34.69 2.17
C TRP A 82 -10.38 35.12 2.80
N MET A 83 -10.40 35.23 4.13
CA MET A 83 -11.59 35.54 4.91
C MET A 83 -11.46 36.93 5.53
N PRO A 84 -12.46 37.82 5.36
CA PRO A 84 -12.46 39.12 6.01
C PRO A 84 -12.80 38.99 7.51
N PRO A 85 -12.44 40.00 8.33
CA PRO A 85 -12.70 39.99 9.79
C PRO A 85 -14.18 39.80 10.12
N THR A 86 -15.06 40.40 9.33
CA THR A 86 -16.52 40.32 9.48
C THR A 86 -17.05 38.88 9.46
N VAL A 87 -16.53 38.04 8.56
CA VAL A 87 -16.96 36.64 8.45
C VAL A 87 -16.41 35.81 9.60
N ILE A 88 -15.21 36.14 10.09
CA ILE A 88 -14.62 35.50 11.27
C ILE A 88 -15.46 35.84 12.51
N TYR A 89 -15.85 37.10 12.67
CA TYR A 89 -16.71 37.57 13.75
C TYR A 89 -18.08 36.87 13.73
N GLN A 90 -18.75 36.81 12.59
CA GLN A 90 -20.06 36.16 12.46
C GLN A 90 -20.04 34.68 12.90
N ARG A 91 -18.92 33.98 12.69
CA ARG A 91 -18.81 32.54 12.97
C ARG A 91 -18.20 32.22 14.32
N THR A 92 -17.31 33.06 14.84
CA THR A 92 -16.59 32.82 16.09
C THR A 92 -17.03 33.73 17.25
N GLY A 93 -17.71 34.83 16.97
CA GLY A 93 -18.04 35.89 17.92
C GLY A 93 -16.85 36.77 18.32
N ILE A 94 -15.67 36.58 17.70
CA ILE A 94 -14.44 37.29 18.06
C ILE A 94 -14.24 38.46 17.10
N ASP A 95 -14.26 39.68 17.64
CA ASP A 95 -14.07 40.89 16.84
C ASP A 95 -12.58 41.23 16.77
N LEU A 96 -12.02 41.18 15.55
CA LEU A 96 -10.62 41.47 15.29
C LEU A 96 -10.34 42.97 15.12
N GLU A 97 -11.38 43.79 14.93
CA GLU A 97 -11.25 45.24 14.84
C GLU A 97 -11.13 45.86 16.24
N GLU A 98 -11.84 45.31 17.22
CA GLU A 98 -11.74 45.72 18.63
C GLU A 98 -10.49 45.14 19.33
N ASP A 99 -10.19 43.85 19.13
CA ASP A 99 -9.07 43.15 19.79
C ASP A 99 -7.73 43.32 19.03
N THR A 100 -7.14 44.52 19.04
CA THR A 100 -5.91 44.83 18.28
C THR A 100 -4.71 43.94 18.65
N GLU A 101 -4.57 43.57 19.94
CA GLU A 101 -3.50 42.68 20.39
C GLU A 101 -3.61 41.28 19.79
N LEU A 102 -4.85 40.77 19.65
CA LEU A 102 -5.11 39.47 19.04
C LEU A 102 -4.81 39.53 17.54
N ALA A 103 -5.20 40.61 16.86
CA ALA A 103 -4.89 40.82 15.45
C ALA A 103 -3.36 40.83 15.20
N GLU A 104 -2.57 41.49 16.05
CA GLU A 104 -1.10 41.44 15.99
C GLU A 104 -0.55 40.03 16.26
N LYS A 105 -1.11 39.30 17.23
CA LYS A 105 -0.73 37.89 17.50
C LYS A 105 -1.01 37.00 16.29
N LEU A 106 -2.12 37.21 15.58
CA LEU A 106 -2.47 36.47 14.36
C LEU A 106 -1.53 36.81 13.20
N ARG A 107 -1.16 38.08 13.00
CA ARG A 107 -0.17 38.50 11.99
C ARG A 107 1.19 37.85 12.21
N ASN A 108 1.58 37.61 13.47
CA ASN A 108 2.85 36.96 13.81
C ASN A 108 2.79 35.42 13.76
N HIS A 109 1.62 34.82 13.54
CA HIS A 109 1.45 33.37 13.61
C HIS A 109 1.80 32.68 12.28
N TYR A 110 2.75 31.74 12.30
CA TYR A 110 3.29 31.08 11.09
C TYR A 110 2.28 30.28 10.25
N LYS A 111 1.13 29.88 10.82
CA LYS A 111 0.03 29.20 10.09
C LYS A 111 -1.06 30.14 9.57
N ILE A 112 -0.91 31.46 9.73
CA ILE A 112 -1.90 32.42 9.27
C ILE A 112 -1.18 33.38 8.34
N LYS A 113 -1.71 33.50 7.12
CA LYS A 113 -1.25 34.52 6.17
C LYS A 113 -2.24 35.66 6.21
N VAL A 114 -1.73 36.88 6.37
CA VAL A 114 -2.52 38.11 6.37
C VAL A 114 -2.20 38.90 5.11
N GLU A 115 -3.23 39.34 4.39
CA GLU A 115 -3.12 40.17 3.20
C GLU A 115 -4.05 41.37 3.35
N THR A 116 -3.47 42.56 3.30
CA THR A 116 -4.18 43.83 3.37
C THR A 116 -4.69 44.17 1.97
N VAL A 117 -6.01 44.03 1.78
CA VAL A 117 -6.69 44.26 0.49
C VAL A 117 -7.48 45.57 0.58
N PRO A 118 -7.38 46.49 -0.39
CA PRO A 118 -8.23 47.68 -0.41
C PRO A 118 -9.69 47.27 -0.55
N ASP A 119 -10.56 47.92 0.22
CA ASP A 119 -12.00 47.65 0.21
C ASP A 119 -12.56 47.94 -1.20
N PRO A 120 -13.30 47.00 -1.81
CA PRO A 120 -13.92 47.21 -3.12
C PRO A 120 -14.91 48.39 -3.14
N GLU A 121 -15.55 48.71 -2.02
CA GLU A 121 -16.49 49.84 -1.94
C GLU A 121 -15.76 51.17 -1.72
N ASN A 122 -14.62 51.14 -1.02
CA ASN A 122 -13.89 52.35 -0.68
C ASN A 122 -12.36 52.13 -0.71
N PRO A 123 -11.68 52.43 -1.84
CA PRO A 123 -10.26 52.13 -2.02
C PRO A 123 -9.30 52.80 -1.01
N SER A 124 -9.77 53.81 -0.27
CA SER A 124 -8.99 54.44 0.80
C SER A 124 -8.96 53.62 2.10
N LEU A 125 -9.93 52.72 2.29
CA LEU A 125 -9.98 51.78 3.41
C LEU A 125 -9.30 50.48 3.00
N THR A 126 -8.46 49.96 3.88
CA THR A 126 -7.78 48.69 3.69
C THR A 126 -8.28 47.70 4.73
N ILE A 127 -8.72 46.54 4.27
CA ILE A 127 -9.22 45.47 5.13
C ILE A 127 -8.17 44.36 5.18
N ASP A 128 -7.80 43.95 6.38
CA ASP A 128 -6.93 42.79 6.58
C ASP A 128 -7.73 41.51 6.38
N THR A 129 -7.34 40.72 5.39
CA THR A 129 -7.92 39.41 5.14
C THR A 129 -6.99 38.32 5.66
N TYR A 130 -7.57 37.26 6.23
CA TYR A 130 -6.86 36.18 6.89
C TYR A 130 -7.07 34.87 6.14
N SER A 131 -6.01 34.10 5.92
CA SER A 131 -6.12 32.77 5.35
C SER A 131 -5.27 31.76 6.13
N TYR A 132 -5.74 30.51 6.18
CA TYR A 132 -4.97 29.42 6.76
C TYR A 132 -3.80 29.05 5.86
N GLN A 133 -2.61 29.00 6.43
CA GLN A 133 -1.39 28.56 5.78
C GLN A 133 -1.03 27.15 6.26
N ALA A 134 -1.24 26.17 5.39
CA ALA A 134 -0.81 24.79 5.63
C ALA A 134 0.72 24.69 5.70
N THR A 135 1.23 23.62 6.27
CA THR A 135 2.69 23.38 6.34
C THR A 135 3.30 23.33 4.93
N TYR A 136 2.55 22.79 3.96
CA TYR A 136 2.96 22.68 2.56
C TYR A 136 1.93 23.33 1.61
N ASN A 137 2.04 24.66 1.42
CA ASN A 137 1.10 25.46 0.62
C ASN A 137 0.90 25.02 -0.85
N HIS A 138 1.89 24.36 -1.45
CA HIS A 138 1.82 23.91 -2.85
C HIS A 138 1.14 22.54 -3.01
N VAL A 139 0.74 21.90 -1.92
CA VAL A 139 0.05 20.61 -1.92
C VAL A 139 -1.46 20.85 -1.89
N ARG A 140 -2.09 20.81 -3.06
CA ARG A 140 -3.54 21.04 -3.23
C ARG A 140 -4.30 19.81 -3.69
N ASP A 141 -3.61 18.95 -4.46
CA ASP A 141 -4.17 17.74 -5.07
C ASP A 141 -3.31 16.53 -4.75
N ARG A 142 -3.88 15.32 -4.92
CA ARG A 142 -3.16 14.03 -4.82
C ARG A 142 -1.87 13.99 -5.63
N LYS A 143 -1.84 14.57 -6.83
CA LYS A 143 -0.63 14.62 -7.68
C LYS A 143 0.48 15.46 -7.03
N THR A 144 0.13 16.64 -6.52
CA THR A 144 1.09 17.54 -5.84
C THR A 144 1.56 16.97 -4.49
N LEU A 145 0.69 16.22 -3.81
CA LEU A 145 1.01 15.48 -2.58
C LEU A 145 2.08 14.41 -2.85
N LEU A 146 1.88 13.57 -3.87
CA LEU A 146 2.86 12.56 -4.26
C LEU A 146 4.18 13.19 -4.69
N ALA A 147 4.13 14.29 -5.46
CA ALA A 147 5.32 15.04 -5.84
C ALA A 147 6.08 15.59 -4.62
N GLN A 148 5.36 16.05 -3.60
CA GLN A 148 5.98 16.54 -2.36
C GLN A 148 6.65 15.42 -1.59
N ILE A 149 6.01 14.26 -1.44
CA ILE A 149 6.61 13.08 -0.78
C ILE A 149 7.86 12.63 -1.54
N ASN A 150 7.83 12.66 -2.88
CA ASN A 150 8.98 12.32 -3.73
C ASN A 150 10.17 13.28 -3.61
N ARG A 151 9.93 14.55 -3.25
CA ARG A 151 11.01 15.52 -2.96
C ARG A 151 11.68 15.25 -1.61
N CYS A 152 10.95 14.71 -0.64
CA CYS A 152 11.40 14.49 0.72
C CYS A 152 12.05 13.11 0.92
N LYS A 153 13.32 12.97 0.52
CA LYS A 153 14.09 11.70 0.63
C LYS A 153 14.19 11.14 2.06
N ASN A 154 14.12 12.01 3.07
CA ASN A 154 14.21 11.64 4.49
C ASN A 154 12.86 11.24 5.10
N GLY A 155 11.79 11.26 4.30
CA GLY A 155 10.42 11.04 4.73
C GLY A 155 9.74 12.31 5.26
N VAL A 156 8.40 12.26 5.32
CA VAL A 156 7.53 13.34 5.83
C VAL A 156 6.56 12.74 6.84
N LEU A 157 6.26 13.48 7.92
CA LEU A 157 5.26 13.04 8.87
C LEU A 157 3.86 13.19 8.30
N MET A 158 3.01 12.19 8.51
CA MET A 158 1.65 12.18 7.99
C MET A 158 0.84 13.37 8.54
N LYS A 159 0.99 13.70 9.83
CA LYS A 159 0.36 14.88 10.45
C LYS A 159 0.72 16.22 9.82
N GLU A 160 1.91 16.33 9.22
CA GLU A 160 2.33 17.57 8.53
C GLU A 160 1.66 17.72 7.16
N LEU A 161 1.11 16.63 6.60
CA LEU A 161 0.39 16.64 5.33
C LEU A 161 -1.13 16.65 5.53
N GLU A 162 -1.63 16.15 6.66
CA GLU A 162 -3.05 16.15 7.02
C GLU A 162 -3.70 17.55 7.00
N ASP A 163 -2.91 18.61 7.19
CA ASP A 163 -3.40 19.99 7.15
C ASP A 163 -3.45 20.63 5.75
N SER A 164 -2.98 19.93 4.70
CA SER A 164 -2.82 20.52 3.35
C SER A 164 -4.15 20.80 2.64
N TYR A 165 -5.07 19.83 2.56
CA TYR A 165 -6.39 19.97 1.90
C TYR A 165 -7.42 18.96 2.44
N ASP A 166 -8.70 19.11 2.09
CA ASP A 166 -9.82 18.37 2.73
C ASP A 166 -9.78 16.85 2.55
N THR A 167 -9.48 16.37 1.35
CA THR A 167 -9.46 14.93 1.05
C THR A 167 -8.09 14.28 1.28
N VAL A 168 -7.12 15.02 1.86
CA VAL A 168 -5.72 14.57 1.95
C VAL A 168 -5.55 13.26 2.69
N GLN A 169 -6.35 13.01 3.73
CA GLN A 169 -6.31 11.77 4.49
C GLN A 169 -6.69 10.57 3.63
N SER A 170 -7.77 10.70 2.85
CA SER A 170 -8.22 9.65 1.92
C SER A 170 -7.22 9.43 0.80
N ASP A 171 -6.62 10.50 0.28
CA ASP A 171 -5.60 10.43 -0.78
C ASP A 171 -4.30 9.82 -0.28
N LEU A 172 -3.88 10.12 0.96
CA LEU A 172 -2.75 9.49 1.62
C LEU A 172 -2.99 8.00 1.85
N ASP A 173 -4.15 7.63 2.37
CA ASP A 173 -4.51 6.22 2.55
C ASP A 173 -4.60 5.50 1.20
N ALA A 174 -5.07 6.16 0.14
CA ALA A 174 -5.07 5.62 -1.22
C ALA A 174 -3.66 5.45 -1.81
N LEU A 175 -2.76 6.41 -1.61
CA LEU A 175 -1.35 6.33 -2.05
C LEU A 175 -0.59 5.22 -1.30
N VAL A 176 -0.84 5.09 0.00
CA VAL A 176 -0.29 4.01 0.82
C VAL A 176 -0.88 2.68 0.38
N CYS A 177 -2.19 2.60 0.16
CA CYS A 177 -2.88 1.40 -0.34
C CYS A 177 -2.31 0.94 -1.68
N ALA A 178 -2.18 1.87 -2.64
CA ALA A 178 -1.54 1.66 -3.94
C ALA A 178 -0.07 1.24 -3.85
N GLY A 179 0.56 1.55 -2.71
CA GLY A 179 1.97 1.34 -2.52
C GLY A 179 2.81 2.33 -3.34
N ASP A 180 2.26 3.46 -3.77
CA ASP A 180 3.03 4.56 -4.39
C ASP A 180 3.95 5.23 -3.35
N VAL A 181 3.52 5.18 -2.08
CA VAL A 181 4.21 5.74 -0.91
C VAL A 181 4.46 4.65 0.13
N LEU A 182 5.62 4.68 0.76
CA LEU A 182 5.97 3.77 1.86
C LEU A 182 5.61 4.43 3.19
N ALA A 183 4.61 3.92 3.89
CA ALA A 183 4.25 4.37 5.24
C ALA A 183 4.89 3.47 6.31
N LEU A 184 5.70 4.05 7.19
CA LEU A 184 6.32 3.41 8.35
C LEU A 184 5.75 4.01 9.63
N PHE A 185 5.34 3.18 10.58
CA PHE A 185 4.91 3.67 11.89
C PHE A 185 6.15 3.99 12.75
N ASN A 186 6.28 5.24 13.18
CA ASN A 186 7.32 5.66 14.12
C ASN A 186 6.78 5.56 15.56
N PRO A 187 7.30 4.62 16.37
CA PRO A 187 6.84 4.44 17.75
C PRO A 187 7.18 5.61 18.66
N GLU A 188 8.23 6.37 18.36
CA GLU A 188 8.67 7.51 19.19
C GLU A 188 7.68 8.67 19.13
N ARG A 189 7.18 8.97 17.91
CA ARG A 189 6.23 10.07 17.69
C ARG A 189 4.76 9.60 17.67
N LYS A 190 4.52 8.29 17.75
CA LYS A 190 3.20 7.66 17.57
C LYS A 190 2.51 8.14 16.29
N ASP A 191 3.28 8.27 15.22
CA ASP A 191 2.82 8.82 13.95
C ASP A 191 3.40 8.03 12.76
N LYS A 192 2.79 8.17 11.59
CA LYS A 192 3.25 7.53 10.35
C LYS A 192 4.22 8.46 9.64
N VAL A 193 5.35 7.92 9.21
CA VAL A 193 6.35 8.59 8.37
C VAL A 193 6.21 8.04 6.96
N LEU A 194 6.05 8.92 5.99
CA LEU A 194 5.83 8.63 4.59
C LEU A 194 7.13 8.82 3.82
N PHE A 195 7.60 7.78 3.16
CA PHE A 195 8.81 7.79 2.35
C PHE A 195 8.47 7.61 0.87
N PRO A 196 9.27 8.23 -0.02
CA PRO A 196 9.12 7.98 -1.45
C PRO A 196 9.51 6.55 -1.80
N ARG A 197 8.75 5.93 -2.70
CA ARG A 197 9.07 4.59 -3.18
C ARG A 197 10.10 4.59 -4.31
N GLY A 198 10.07 5.60 -5.16
CA GLY A 198 10.80 5.62 -6.43
C GLY A 198 10.05 4.86 -7.53
N GLU A 199 10.78 4.29 -8.48
CA GLU A 199 10.21 3.54 -9.59
C GLU A 199 9.61 2.21 -9.12
N PRO A 200 8.33 1.92 -9.41
CA PRO A 200 7.70 0.68 -8.98
C PRO A 200 8.21 -0.48 -9.83
N PHE A 201 8.87 -1.45 -9.20
CA PHE A 201 9.12 -2.75 -9.80
C PHE A 201 7.83 -3.57 -9.72
N LEU A 202 7.12 -3.74 -10.83
CA LEU A 202 5.86 -4.51 -10.87
C LEU A 202 6.13 -5.96 -11.30
N VAL A 203 5.46 -6.89 -10.64
CA VAL A 203 5.51 -8.33 -10.91
C VAL A 203 4.10 -8.81 -11.18
N GLU A 204 3.91 -9.50 -12.29
CA GLU A 204 2.64 -10.12 -12.64
C GLU A 204 2.41 -11.37 -11.81
N LEU A 205 1.16 -11.55 -11.40
CA LEU A 205 0.69 -12.79 -10.82
C LEU A 205 0.24 -13.72 -11.93
N ASP A 206 0.45 -15.02 -11.74
CA ASP A 206 -0.11 -16.02 -12.61
C ASP A 206 -1.63 -16.01 -12.49
N GLY A 207 -2.28 -16.41 -13.57
CA GLY A 207 -3.72 -16.49 -13.66
C GLY A 207 -4.40 -15.20 -14.07
N ILE A 208 -5.64 -15.37 -14.52
CA ILE A 208 -6.44 -14.34 -15.15
C ILE A 208 -7.65 -14.08 -14.27
N VAL A 209 -7.99 -12.79 -14.17
CA VAL A 209 -9.11 -12.33 -13.36
C VAL A 209 -10.42 -12.75 -14.02
N ALA A 210 -11.19 -13.56 -13.31
CA ALA A 210 -12.57 -13.85 -13.64
C ALA A 210 -13.46 -12.86 -12.88
N LEU A 211 -14.18 -12.01 -13.62
CA LEU A 211 -15.18 -11.14 -13.01
C LEU A 211 -16.35 -12.01 -12.53
N PRO A 212 -16.71 -11.97 -11.24
CA PRO A 212 -17.91 -12.64 -10.77
C PRO A 212 -19.14 -12.02 -11.44
N LEU A 213 -20.13 -12.86 -11.78
CA LEU A 213 -21.40 -12.42 -12.38
C LEU A 213 -22.16 -11.44 -11.48
N GLU A 214 -21.96 -11.51 -10.16
CA GLU A 214 -22.44 -10.55 -9.16
C GLU A 214 -21.42 -10.43 -8.03
N GLN A 215 -20.94 -9.22 -7.73
CA GLN A 215 -20.17 -8.95 -6.50
C GLN A 215 -21.13 -8.90 -5.31
N LYS A 216 -21.54 -10.06 -4.79
CA LYS A 216 -22.22 -10.09 -3.49
C LYS A 216 -21.18 -9.94 -2.40
N PRO A 217 -21.24 -8.89 -1.54
CA PRO A 217 -20.42 -8.87 -0.35
C PRO A 217 -20.71 -10.14 0.42
N GLN A 218 -19.66 -10.92 0.74
CA GLN A 218 -19.83 -12.06 1.64
C GLN A 218 -20.13 -11.48 3.02
N LEU A 219 -21.40 -11.26 3.31
CA LEU A 219 -21.86 -11.07 4.67
C LEU A 219 -21.62 -12.40 5.37
N ASP A 220 -20.67 -12.40 6.30
CA ASP A 220 -20.40 -13.58 7.12
C ASP A 220 -21.75 -14.03 7.71
N PRO A 221 -22.11 -15.33 7.62
CA PRO A 221 -23.27 -15.82 8.33
C PRO A 221 -23.01 -15.53 9.79
N VAL A 222 -23.72 -14.54 10.34
CA VAL A 222 -23.68 -14.22 11.76
C VAL A 222 -24.00 -15.53 12.45
N ALA A 223 -23.00 -16.10 13.13
CA ALA A 223 -23.19 -17.29 13.91
C ALA A 223 -24.27 -16.96 14.95
N ASN A 224 -25.52 -17.28 14.62
CA ASN A 224 -26.61 -17.36 15.56
C ASN A 224 -26.27 -18.54 16.46
N THR A 225 -25.37 -18.32 17.41
CA THR A 225 -25.32 -19.09 18.66
C THR A 225 -26.54 -18.66 19.48
N GLY A 226 -27.72 -19.00 18.97
CA GLY A 226 -28.97 -19.02 19.68
C GLY A 226 -29.05 -20.35 20.41
N ALA A 227 -29.25 -20.23 21.72
CA ALA A 227 -29.42 -21.32 22.65
C ALA A 227 -30.57 -22.25 22.24
N ASP A 228 -30.27 -23.53 22.07
CA ASP A 228 -31.22 -24.61 22.34
C ASP A 228 -30.61 -25.51 23.42
N GLY A 229 -30.98 -25.20 24.66
CA GLY A 229 -30.76 -26.07 25.79
C GLY A 229 -31.73 -27.25 25.74
N ALA A 230 -31.21 -28.44 25.47
CA ALA A 230 -31.88 -29.69 25.79
C ALA A 230 -31.00 -30.46 26.78
N VAL A 231 -31.29 -30.24 28.07
CA VAL A 231 -30.76 -31.02 29.19
C VAL A 231 -31.25 -32.46 29.03
N LYS A 232 -30.32 -33.41 28.88
CA LYS A 232 -30.58 -34.82 29.14
C LYS A 232 -29.59 -35.28 30.20
N ALA A 233 -30.09 -35.34 31.44
CA ALA A 233 -29.42 -35.92 32.58
C ALA A 233 -29.48 -37.45 32.50
N GLU A 234 -28.38 -38.12 32.80
CA GLU A 234 -28.38 -39.45 33.41
C GLU A 234 -27.25 -39.59 34.45
N PRO A 235 -27.42 -40.46 35.48
CA PRO A 235 -26.77 -40.29 36.77
C PRO A 235 -25.84 -41.46 37.21
N VAL A 236 -24.98 -41.17 38.20
CA VAL A 236 -24.40 -42.09 39.23
C VAL A 236 -23.35 -43.11 38.70
N ALA A 237 -22.16 -43.32 39.30
CA ALA A 237 -21.87 -43.63 40.70
C ALA A 237 -20.38 -43.41 41.09
N PRO A 238 -20.04 -43.51 42.41
CA PRO A 238 -18.78 -43.07 43.01
C PRO A 238 -17.83 -44.22 43.38
N ASN A 239 -16.54 -43.89 43.52
CA ASN A 239 -15.50 -44.59 44.30
C ASN A 239 -14.43 -43.51 44.56
N GLY A 240 -13.80 -43.31 45.73
CA GLY A 240 -13.69 -44.11 46.94
C GLY A 240 -12.27 -43.89 47.50
N ALA A 241 -12.17 -43.16 48.61
CA ALA A 241 -11.18 -43.19 49.70
C ALA A 241 -9.65 -43.07 49.46
N ALA A 242 -9.04 -42.14 50.23
CA ALA A 242 -7.84 -42.26 51.10
C ALA A 242 -7.01 -40.95 51.05
N ALA A 243 -7.01 -40.04 52.04
CA ALA A 243 -6.48 -40.09 53.41
C ALA A 243 -4.96 -39.79 53.52
N SER A 244 -4.63 -38.58 54.00
CA SER A 244 -3.59 -38.21 55.02
C SER A 244 -3.35 -36.69 54.97
N GLU A 245 -3.73 -35.92 55.99
CA GLU A 245 -2.94 -35.55 57.19
C GLU A 245 -1.64 -34.78 56.88
N ALA A 246 -1.61 -33.47 57.18
CA ALA A 246 -0.89 -32.92 58.35
C ALA A 246 -0.76 -31.37 58.29
N ALA A 247 -1.23 -30.76 59.39
CA ALA A 247 -0.87 -29.53 60.08
C ALA A 247 0.10 -28.50 59.46
N GLY A 248 -0.20 -27.21 59.69
CA GLY A 248 0.85 -26.18 59.79
C GLY A 248 0.42 -24.73 59.65
N GLU A 249 -0.02 -24.12 60.75
CA GLU A 249 0.32 -22.75 61.18
C GLU A 249 -0.10 -21.52 60.35
N THR A 250 -1.03 -20.75 60.92
CA THR A 250 -1.10 -19.28 60.82
C THR A 250 0.10 -18.64 61.53
N PRO A 251 0.57 -17.44 61.11
CA PRO A 251 0.06 -16.25 61.79
C PRO A 251 -0.18 -15.02 60.91
N SER A 252 -0.89 -14.09 61.54
CA SER A 252 -1.26 -12.74 61.14
C SER A 252 -0.07 -11.81 60.83
N VAL A 253 -0.34 -10.72 60.08
CA VAL A 253 -0.19 -9.30 60.50
C VAL A 253 -0.25 -8.36 59.29
N ALA A 254 -1.13 -7.36 59.41
CA ALA A 254 -1.15 -5.98 58.89
C ALA A 254 -0.51 -5.64 57.52
N ALA A 255 -1.25 -4.92 56.68
CA ALA A 255 -1.06 -3.47 56.51
C ALA A 255 -1.94 -2.92 55.36
N ASP A 256 -2.43 -1.71 55.61
CA ASP A 256 -3.16 -0.82 54.72
C ASP A 256 -2.66 -0.78 53.28
N LYS A 257 -3.60 -0.81 52.34
CA LYS A 257 -3.47 -0.12 51.06
C LYS A 257 -4.83 0.19 50.48
N ILE A 258 -5.27 1.43 50.70
CA ILE A 258 -6.31 2.10 49.92
C ILE A 258 -5.73 2.35 48.52
N PRO A 259 -6.29 1.81 47.43
CA PRO A 259 -5.98 2.27 46.10
C PRO A 259 -6.90 3.44 45.75
N SER A 260 -6.29 4.58 45.45
CA SER A 260 -6.90 5.73 44.82
C SER A 260 -7.57 5.33 43.51
N GLU A 261 -8.87 5.57 43.42
CA GLU A 261 -9.65 5.54 42.18
C GLU A 261 -9.11 6.62 41.24
N VAL A 262 -8.34 6.19 40.23
CA VAL A 262 -8.11 7.00 39.04
C VAL A 262 -9.20 6.57 38.06
N GLU A 263 -10.23 7.40 37.94
CA GLU A 263 -11.26 7.29 36.91
C GLU A 263 -10.61 7.43 35.52
N SER A 264 -10.11 6.31 34.99
CA SER A 264 -9.79 6.20 33.58
C SER A 264 -11.11 6.08 32.83
N GLY A 265 -11.65 7.21 32.37
CA GLY A 265 -12.79 7.28 31.48
C GLY A 265 -12.55 6.40 30.25
N THR A 266 -13.12 5.20 30.27
CA THR A 266 -13.17 4.29 29.14
C THR A 266 -14.09 4.91 28.09
N HIS A 267 -13.50 5.66 27.16
CA HIS A 267 -14.15 5.98 25.90
C HIS A 267 -14.54 4.68 25.20
N ILE A 268 -15.81 4.29 25.34
CA ILE A 268 -16.42 3.22 24.57
C ILE A 268 -16.49 3.71 23.12
N THR A 269 -15.42 3.51 22.36
CA THR A 269 -15.45 3.69 20.91
C THR A 269 -16.53 2.77 20.34
N PRO A 270 -17.48 3.29 19.55
CA PRO A 270 -18.54 2.48 18.98
C PRO A 270 -17.94 1.30 18.22
N ALA A 271 -18.46 0.10 18.48
CA ALA A 271 -17.99 -1.15 17.88
C ALA A 271 -17.98 -1.00 16.36
N ALA A 272 -16.78 -0.90 15.78
CA ALA A 272 -16.60 -0.69 14.35
C ALA A 272 -17.30 -1.82 13.58
N ALA A 273 -18.32 -1.46 12.79
CA ALA A 273 -18.99 -2.41 11.90
C ALA A 273 -17.94 -3.11 11.02
N SER A 274 -18.01 -4.44 10.94
CA SER A 274 -17.08 -5.24 10.14
C SER A 274 -17.17 -4.80 8.68
N LYS A 275 -16.05 -4.37 8.11
CA LYS A 275 -15.98 -3.97 6.70
C LYS A 275 -16.31 -5.18 5.81
N PRO A 276 -17.13 -5.02 4.76
CA PRO A 276 -17.41 -6.10 3.82
C PRO A 276 -16.11 -6.53 3.13
N ILE A 277 -15.89 -7.84 3.02
CA ILE A 277 -14.78 -8.41 2.25
C ILE A 277 -15.28 -8.71 0.84
N TYR A 278 -14.52 -8.27 -0.15
CA TYR A 278 -14.79 -8.54 -1.55
C TYR A 278 -13.83 -9.61 -2.03
N THR A 279 -14.29 -10.49 -2.91
CA THR A 279 -13.48 -11.60 -3.44
C THR A 279 -13.46 -11.56 -4.95
N ILE A 280 -12.29 -11.82 -5.52
CA ILE A 280 -12.07 -11.94 -6.95
C ILE A 280 -11.69 -13.37 -7.28
N GLU A 281 -12.29 -13.94 -8.31
CA GLU A 281 -11.95 -15.27 -8.78
C GLU A 281 -10.77 -15.21 -9.76
N MET A 282 -9.84 -16.14 -9.63
CA MET A 282 -8.68 -16.33 -10.48
C MET A 282 -8.67 -17.77 -10.99
N ASP A 283 -8.24 -17.97 -12.24
CA ASP A 283 -8.10 -19.31 -12.82
C ASP A 283 -6.89 -20.10 -12.29
N SER A 284 -5.95 -19.41 -11.63
CA SER A 284 -4.75 -19.97 -10.98
C SER A 284 -4.81 -19.81 -9.45
N ASN A 285 -3.89 -20.47 -8.74
CA ASN A 285 -3.78 -20.35 -7.29
C ASN A 285 -2.78 -19.25 -6.88
N PRO A 286 -3.24 -18.11 -6.34
CA PRO A 286 -2.36 -16.99 -6.02
C PRO A 286 -1.55 -17.19 -4.72
N THR A 287 -1.84 -18.22 -3.92
CA THR A 287 -1.29 -18.40 -2.55
C THR A 287 0.24 -18.44 -2.47
N THR A 288 0.91 -18.88 -3.53
CA THR A 288 2.38 -18.97 -3.57
C THR A 288 3.04 -17.64 -3.95
N GLN A 289 2.27 -16.71 -4.52
CA GLN A 289 2.78 -15.49 -5.15
C GLN A 289 2.41 -14.22 -4.42
N ILE A 290 1.24 -14.17 -3.77
CA ILE A 290 0.78 -12.99 -3.05
C ILE A 290 0.43 -13.32 -1.61
N ARG A 291 0.69 -12.36 -0.72
CA ARG A 291 0.41 -12.46 0.72
C ARG A 291 -0.67 -11.47 1.15
N ARG A 292 -1.32 -11.76 2.28
CA ARG A 292 -2.26 -10.83 2.91
C ARG A 292 -1.58 -9.50 3.24
N GLY A 293 -2.31 -8.42 3.07
CA GLY A 293 -1.83 -7.05 3.24
C GLY A 293 -0.93 -6.55 2.12
N GLU A 294 -0.57 -7.35 1.12
CA GLU A 294 0.15 -6.84 -0.06
C GLU A 294 -0.80 -6.03 -0.94
N ALA A 295 -0.22 -5.05 -1.64
CA ALA A 295 -0.93 -4.27 -2.64
C ALA A 295 -0.97 -5.04 -3.97
N VAL A 296 -2.15 -5.13 -4.57
CA VAL A 296 -2.40 -5.79 -5.85
C VAL A 296 -3.15 -4.83 -6.78
N GLN A 297 -2.71 -4.73 -8.03
CA GLN A 297 -3.33 -3.96 -9.07
C GLN A 297 -4.21 -4.87 -9.93
N ILE A 298 -5.48 -4.53 -10.07
CA ILE A 298 -6.49 -5.28 -10.83
C ILE A 298 -7.28 -4.28 -11.68
N GLY A 299 -7.34 -4.50 -13.00
CA GLY A 299 -8.02 -3.57 -13.92
C GLY A 299 -7.45 -2.15 -13.88
N GLY A 300 -6.18 -1.99 -13.51
CA GLY A 300 -5.49 -0.70 -13.37
C GLY A 300 -5.68 -0.01 -12.01
N THR A 301 -6.58 -0.51 -11.16
CA THR A 301 -6.81 0.03 -9.81
C THR A 301 -6.05 -0.79 -8.77
N TRP A 302 -5.50 -0.14 -7.75
CA TRP A 302 -4.83 -0.80 -6.66
C TRP A 302 -5.76 -1.12 -5.49
N PHE A 303 -5.56 -2.30 -4.91
CA PHE A 303 -6.28 -2.85 -3.76
C PHE A 303 -5.29 -3.40 -2.75
N ARG A 304 -5.73 -3.60 -1.51
CA ARG A 304 -5.01 -4.44 -0.55
C ARG A 304 -5.66 -5.81 -0.47
N VAL A 305 -4.82 -6.83 -0.48
CA VAL A 305 -5.27 -8.19 -0.17
C VAL A 305 -5.72 -8.23 1.28
N SER A 306 -7.01 -8.49 1.52
CA SER A 306 -7.58 -8.37 2.86
C SER A 306 -6.84 -9.28 3.86
N SER A 307 -6.46 -8.71 5.00
CA SER A 307 -5.88 -9.47 6.12
C SER A 307 -6.96 -10.02 7.07
N ASP A 308 -8.23 -9.75 6.81
CA ASP A 308 -9.31 -10.07 7.72
C ASP A 308 -9.48 -11.57 7.88
N VAL A 309 -9.52 -11.98 9.16
CA VAL A 309 -9.71 -13.36 9.56
C VAL A 309 -11.22 -13.58 9.65
N LYS A 310 -11.78 -14.34 8.71
CA LYS A 310 -13.23 -14.61 8.62
C LYS A 310 -13.81 -15.02 9.97
N GLY A 311 -14.93 -14.39 10.35
CA GLY A 311 -15.66 -14.72 11.57
C GLY A 311 -15.12 -14.14 12.89
N HIS A 312 -14.05 -13.34 12.88
CA HIS A 312 -13.55 -12.70 14.12
C HIS A 312 -13.80 -11.19 14.14
N LYS A 313 -14.78 -10.78 14.96
CA LYS A 313 -15.05 -9.35 15.26
C LYS A 313 -13.84 -8.64 15.87
N ASN A 314 -12.94 -9.37 16.52
CA ASN A 314 -11.74 -8.85 17.17
C ASN A 314 -10.48 -9.43 16.51
N GLN A 315 -10.11 -8.90 15.34
CA GLN A 315 -8.82 -9.20 14.72
C GLN A 315 -7.71 -8.65 15.64
N PRO A 316 -6.80 -9.48 16.16
CA PRO A 316 -5.75 -8.99 17.04
C PRO A 316 -4.85 -8.04 16.25
N VAL A 317 -4.28 -7.01 16.91
CA VAL A 317 -3.45 -5.98 16.26
C VAL A 317 -2.33 -6.60 15.41
N ARG A 318 -1.80 -7.76 15.81
CA ARG A 318 -0.80 -8.54 15.06
C ARG A 318 -1.26 -9.07 13.69
N ALA A 319 -2.57 -9.21 13.48
CA ALA A 319 -3.16 -9.73 12.25
C ALA A 319 -3.66 -8.61 11.32
N LYS A 320 -3.62 -7.34 11.75
CA LYS A 320 -3.91 -6.21 10.88
C LYS A 320 -2.85 -6.11 9.78
N ALA A 321 -3.30 -5.83 8.57
CA ALA A 321 -2.40 -5.61 7.44
C ALA A 321 -1.38 -4.52 7.81
N PRO A 322 -0.09 -4.77 7.55
CA PRO A 322 0.93 -3.76 7.73
C PRO A 322 0.73 -2.59 6.79
N LEU A 323 1.06 -1.39 7.25
CA LEU A 323 0.84 -0.14 6.52
C LEU A 323 1.46 -0.14 5.11
N SER A 324 2.69 -0.64 4.93
CA SER A 324 3.30 -0.70 3.58
C SER A 324 4.37 -1.78 3.42
N VAL A 325 5.29 -1.90 4.39
CA VAL A 325 6.43 -2.82 4.34
C VAL A 325 6.56 -3.50 5.69
N VAL A 326 6.79 -4.82 5.70
CA VAL A 326 7.18 -5.54 6.92
C VAL A 326 8.45 -6.29 6.66
N ALA A 327 9.41 -6.13 7.57
CA ALA A 327 10.58 -6.99 7.56
C ALA A 327 10.12 -8.44 7.73
N ARG A 328 10.70 -9.36 6.95
CA ARG A 328 10.43 -10.81 7.12
C ARG A 328 10.64 -11.25 8.57
N LYS A 329 11.54 -10.59 9.30
CA LYS A 329 11.81 -10.86 10.71
C LYS A 329 10.59 -10.56 11.60
N ASP A 330 9.88 -9.47 11.38
CA ASP A 330 8.69 -9.13 12.20
C ASP A 330 7.51 -10.06 11.89
N ILE A 331 7.46 -10.61 10.67
CA ILE A 331 6.51 -11.67 10.29
C ILE A 331 6.93 -13.04 10.86
N ALA A 332 8.22 -13.37 10.80
CA ALA A 332 8.78 -14.67 11.14
C ALA A 332 9.13 -14.85 12.62
N LEU A 333 9.23 -13.76 13.40
CA LEU A 333 9.51 -13.81 14.84
C LEU A 333 8.34 -14.42 15.63
N SER A 334 7.15 -14.43 15.06
CA SER A 334 6.05 -15.22 15.60
C SER A 334 6.17 -16.65 15.05
N LYS A 335 6.94 -17.51 15.72
CA LYS A 335 6.83 -18.98 15.52
C LYS A 335 5.38 -19.46 15.66
N ASN A 336 4.57 -18.68 16.38
CA ASN A 336 3.14 -18.87 16.54
C ASN A 336 2.33 -18.48 15.29
N ASN A 337 2.80 -17.68 14.34
CA ASN A 337 1.97 -17.32 13.16
C ASN A 337 1.72 -18.50 12.21
N ARG A 338 2.64 -19.49 12.17
CA ARG A 338 2.43 -20.74 11.44
C ARG A 338 1.53 -21.73 12.20
N LEU A 339 1.51 -21.68 13.53
CA LEU A 339 0.74 -22.59 14.39
C LEU A 339 -0.67 -22.05 14.73
N ASP A 340 -0.79 -20.75 14.97
CA ASP A 340 -2.04 -20.05 15.35
C ASP A 340 -2.97 -19.76 14.14
N GLY A 341 -2.61 -20.16 12.91
CA GLY A 341 -3.50 -20.01 11.75
C GLY A 341 -3.74 -18.56 11.27
N PHE A 342 -2.97 -17.57 11.74
CA PHE A 342 -3.11 -16.17 11.28
C PHE A 342 -2.79 -15.97 9.81
N VAL A 343 -2.03 -16.87 9.20
CA VAL A 343 -1.91 -16.96 7.75
C VAL A 343 -3.05 -17.86 7.26
N ARG A 344 -4.27 -17.32 7.21
CA ARG A 344 -5.38 -18.01 6.57
C ARG A 344 -5.04 -18.16 5.09
N THR A 345 -4.76 -19.38 4.65
CA THR A 345 -4.58 -19.71 3.24
C THR A 345 -5.82 -19.25 2.49
N PHE A 346 -5.64 -18.46 1.45
CA PHE A 346 -6.73 -18.12 0.55
C PHE A 346 -7.29 -19.42 -0.06
N ASP A 347 -8.59 -19.47 -0.35
CA ASP A 347 -9.11 -20.54 -1.18
C ASP A 347 -8.38 -20.51 -2.52
N SER A 348 -8.15 -21.69 -3.10
CA SER A 348 -7.17 -21.88 -4.17
C SER A 348 -7.40 -21.07 -5.46
N ARG A 349 -8.50 -20.33 -5.56
CA ARG A 349 -8.87 -19.50 -6.72
C ARG A 349 -9.47 -18.15 -6.33
N GLU A 350 -9.48 -17.81 -5.04
CA GLU A 350 -10.15 -16.61 -4.56
C GLU A 350 -9.14 -15.64 -3.96
N LEU A 351 -9.10 -14.41 -4.48
CA LEU A 351 -8.27 -13.33 -3.98
C LEU A 351 -9.16 -12.32 -3.22
N PRO A 352 -9.08 -12.25 -1.88
CA PRO A 352 -9.87 -11.30 -1.13
C PRO A 352 -9.23 -9.91 -1.19
N ILE A 353 -10.01 -8.91 -1.54
CA ILE A 353 -9.63 -7.50 -1.60
C ILE A 353 -10.47 -6.65 -0.63
N ASP A 354 -9.93 -5.50 -0.26
CA ASP A 354 -10.48 -4.62 0.79
C ASP A 354 -11.54 -3.62 0.31
N ALA A 355 -11.75 -3.50 -1.00
CA ALA A 355 -12.72 -2.59 -1.62
C ALA A 355 -13.39 -3.26 -2.84
N PRO A 356 -14.60 -2.82 -3.24
CA PRO A 356 -15.20 -3.30 -4.48
C PRO A 356 -14.40 -2.82 -5.70
N LEU A 357 -14.46 -3.57 -6.81
CA LEU A 357 -13.85 -3.10 -8.06
C LEU A 357 -14.64 -1.87 -8.56
N PRO A 358 -13.98 -0.74 -8.85
CA PRO A 358 -14.66 0.40 -9.47
C PRO A 358 -15.13 0.02 -10.88
N PRO A 359 -16.18 0.69 -11.41
CA PRO A 359 -16.70 0.41 -12.75
C PRO A 359 -15.64 0.45 -13.86
N SER A 360 -14.68 1.37 -13.76
CA SER A 360 -13.56 1.47 -14.70
C SER A 360 -12.65 0.24 -14.68
N ALA A 361 -12.36 -0.32 -13.51
CA ALA A 361 -11.58 -1.55 -13.40
C ALA A 361 -12.33 -2.75 -13.96
N ILE A 362 -13.65 -2.82 -13.73
CA ILE A 362 -14.52 -3.85 -14.29
C ILE A 362 -14.51 -3.77 -15.83
N GLU A 363 -14.70 -2.58 -16.40
CA GLU A 363 -14.65 -2.35 -17.85
C GLU A 363 -13.28 -2.73 -18.43
N ASN A 364 -12.18 -2.37 -17.77
CA ASN A 364 -10.82 -2.73 -18.21
C ASN A 364 -10.60 -4.24 -18.24
N VAL A 365 -11.09 -4.96 -17.23
CA VAL A 365 -11.00 -6.43 -17.18
C VAL A 365 -11.91 -7.07 -18.23
N GLN A 366 -13.10 -6.51 -18.48
CA GLN A 366 -13.99 -6.96 -19.56
C GLN A 366 -13.35 -6.80 -20.95
N LYS A 367 -12.78 -5.62 -21.24
CA LYS A 367 -12.05 -5.37 -22.49
C LYS A 367 -10.87 -6.31 -22.67
N ALA A 368 -10.11 -6.58 -21.60
CA ALA A 368 -9.02 -7.55 -21.63
C ALA A 368 -9.52 -8.98 -21.93
N LYS A 369 -10.69 -9.36 -21.37
CA LYS A 369 -11.34 -10.64 -21.66
C LYS A 369 -11.79 -10.73 -23.12
N GLU A 370 -12.45 -9.70 -23.65
CA GLU A 370 -12.89 -9.63 -25.05
C GLU A 370 -11.71 -9.69 -26.02
N ALA A 371 -10.64 -8.94 -25.75
CA ALA A 371 -9.41 -8.97 -26.54
C ALA A 371 -8.78 -10.38 -26.54
N ARG A 372 -8.79 -11.06 -25.40
CA ARG A 372 -8.32 -12.45 -25.28
C ARG A 372 -9.19 -13.42 -26.07
N GLU A 373 -10.51 -13.30 -25.97
CA GLU A 373 -11.44 -14.12 -26.75
C GLU A 373 -11.30 -13.88 -28.26
N LYS A 374 -11.09 -12.63 -28.68
CA LYS A 374 -10.81 -12.28 -30.08
C LYS A 374 -9.53 -12.93 -30.57
N LEU A 375 -8.46 -12.87 -29.77
CA LEU A 375 -7.18 -13.52 -30.07
C LEU A 375 -7.32 -15.05 -30.16
N LEU A 376 -8.06 -15.66 -29.22
CA LEU A 376 -8.37 -17.09 -29.22
C LEU A 376 -9.17 -17.48 -30.47
N LYS A 377 -10.22 -16.75 -30.83
CA LYS A 377 -11.04 -16.99 -32.03
C LYS A 377 -10.19 -16.94 -33.31
N LEU A 378 -9.30 -15.97 -33.44
CA LEU A 378 -8.39 -15.84 -34.58
C LEU A 378 -7.35 -16.95 -34.63
N SER A 379 -6.78 -17.35 -33.49
CA SER A 379 -5.76 -18.41 -33.42
C SER A 379 -6.31 -19.81 -33.75
N HIS A 380 -7.58 -20.07 -33.44
CA HIS A 380 -8.18 -21.38 -33.63
C HIS A 380 -8.80 -21.59 -35.02
N GLY A 381 -8.94 -20.54 -35.86
CA GLY A 381 -9.58 -20.65 -37.17
C GLY A 381 -10.98 -21.29 -37.11
N GLY A 382 -11.69 -21.14 -35.99
CA GLY A 382 -12.98 -21.78 -35.71
C GLY A 382 -12.93 -23.22 -35.17
N ARG A 383 -11.76 -23.86 -35.05
CA ARG A 383 -11.61 -25.19 -34.44
C ARG A 383 -11.14 -25.09 -32.98
N ALA A 384 -12.09 -25.15 -32.05
CA ALA A 384 -11.82 -25.25 -30.61
C ALA A 384 -11.03 -26.54 -30.30
N GLY A 385 -9.84 -26.42 -29.68
CA GLY A 385 -9.09 -27.58 -29.16
C GLY A 385 -7.56 -27.65 -29.39
N GLY A 386 -6.90 -26.58 -29.85
CA GLY A 386 -5.46 -26.60 -30.17
C GLY A 386 -4.51 -26.07 -29.07
N ALA A 387 -3.21 -26.34 -29.23
CA ALA A 387 -2.11 -25.89 -28.36
C ALA A 387 -2.06 -24.37 -28.07
N ALA A 388 -2.68 -23.54 -28.93
CA ALA A 388 -2.86 -22.11 -28.68
C ALA A 388 -3.64 -21.81 -27.38
N SER A 389 -4.56 -22.68 -26.98
CA SER A 389 -5.30 -22.55 -25.71
C SER A 389 -4.40 -22.73 -24.48
N GLN A 390 -3.30 -23.48 -24.59
CA GLN A 390 -2.32 -23.60 -23.50
C GLN A 390 -1.41 -22.37 -23.42
N LEU A 391 -1.09 -21.78 -24.57
CA LEU A 391 -0.21 -20.61 -24.67
C LEU A 391 -0.86 -19.31 -24.22
N LEU A 392 -2.18 -19.20 -24.34
CA LEU A 392 -3.01 -18.13 -23.76
C LEU A 392 -3.69 -18.57 -22.46
N GLY A 393 -3.24 -19.68 -21.87
CA GLY A 393 -3.78 -20.26 -20.65
C GLY A 393 -3.37 -19.49 -19.40
N THR A 394 -3.70 -20.06 -18.24
CA THR A 394 -3.53 -19.47 -16.90
C THR A 394 -2.08 -19.05 -16.58
N ASN A 395 -1.09 -19.66 -17.24
CA ASN A 395 0.33 -19.44 -16.97
C ASN A 395 1.02 -18.59 -18.04
N ALA A 396 0.24 -17.98 -18.95
CA ALA A 396 0.79 -17.09 -19.96
C ALA A 396 1.19 -15.75 -19.33
N HIS A 397 2.44 -15.35 -19.48
CA HIS A 397 2.91 -14.03 -19.03
C HIS A 397 2.34 -12.92 -19.94
N SER A 398 2.15 -11.69 -19.45
CA SER A 398 1.67 -10.57 -20.31
C SER A 398 2.60 -10.20 -21.46
N SER A 399 3.87 -10.60 -21.41
CA SER A 399 4.85 -10.43 -22.49
C SER A 399 4.69 -11.47 -23.59
N ASN A 400 3.87 -12.51 -23.35
CA ASN A 400 3.64 -13.61 -24.25
C ASN A 400 2.78 -13.29 -25.49
N PRO A 401 1.76 -12.40 -25.52
CA PRO A 401 0.93 -12.25 -26.71
C PRO A 401 1.73 -11.74 -27.93
N VAL A 402 2.71 -10.85 -27.73
CA VAL A 402 3.62 -10.39 -28.81
C VAL A 402 4.57 -11.51 -29.25
N ALA A 403 5.13 -12.26 -28.30
CA ALA A 403 5.97 -13.42 -28.60
C ALA A 403 5.17 -14.55 -29.29
N LEU A 404 3.89 -14.69 -28.98
CA LEU A 404 2.98 -15.63 -29.63
C LEU A 404 2.64 -15.18 -31.03
N ALA A 405 2.37 -13.90 -31.24
CA ALA A 405 2.11 -13.36 -32.56
C ALA A 405 3.32 -13.53 -33.50
N SER A 406 4.54 -13.44 -32.96
CA SER A 406 5.76 -13.69 -33.74
C SER A 406 5.99 -15.18 -34.03
N THR A 407 5.78 -16.06 -33.05
CA THR A 407 5.96 -17.53 -33.20
C THR A 407 4.87 -18.21 -34.03
N LEU A 408 3.61 -17.75 -33.95
CA LEU A 408 2.52 -18.23 -34.79
C LEU A 408 2.69 -17.82 -36.26
N GLY A 409 3.28 -16.64 -36.50
CA GLY A 409 3.61 -16.18 -37.85
C GLY A 409 4.68 -17.04 -38.55
N THR A 410 5.62 -17.62 -37.80
CA THR A 410 6.72 -18.42 -38.37
C THR A 410 6.41 -19.90 -38.50
N SER A 411 5.69 -20.48 -37.55
CA SER A 411 5.37 -21.92 -37.52
C SER A 411 4.44 -22.37 -38.66
N HIS A 412 3.50 -21.52 -39.08
CA HIS A 412 2.63 -21.83 -40.23
C HIS A 412 3.35 -21.86 -41.58
N ALA A 413 4.52 -21.21 -41.71
CA ALA A 413 5.32 -21.26 -42.93
C ALA A 413 6.11 -22.57 -43.08
N ALA A 414 6.40 -23.28 -41.98
CA ALA A 414 7.24 -24.47 -41.99
C ALA A 414 6.46 -25.80 -42.00
N GLY A 415 5.25 -25.84 -41.41
CA GLY A 415 4.52 -27.09 -41.14
C GLY A 415 3.72 -27.70 -42.30
N SER A 416 3.44 -26.95 -43.38
CA SER A 416 2.64 -27.47 -44.52
C SER A 416 3.49 -28.05 -45.64
N ARG A 417 4.59 -28.73 -45.32
CA ARG A 417 5.22 -29.69 -46.22
C ARG A 417 4.59 -31.07 -45.98
N ARG A 418 3.28 -31.21 -46.20
CA ARG A 418 2.73 -32.55 -46.46
C ARG A 418 3.48 -33.08 -47.68
N ARG A 419 4.20 -34.17 -47.47
CA ARG A 419 4.93 -34.91 -48.50
C ARG A 419 4.01 -34.98 -49.74
N PRO A 420 4.41 -34.40 -50.89
CA PRO A 420 3.54 -34.39 -52.05
C PRO A 420 3.19 -35.84 -52.39
N GLN A 421 1.91 -36.19 -52.28
CA GLN A 421 1.44 -37.41 -52.92
C GLN A 421 1.61 -37.19 -54.42
N VAL A 422 2.53 -37.94 -55.00
CA VAL A 422 2.84 -37.96 -56.41
C VAL A 422 1.61 -38.48 -57.14
N GLY A 423 0.77 -37.60 -57.70
CA GLY A 423 -0.40 -38.05 -58.46
C GLY A 423 -1.55 -37.07 -58.68
N SER A 424 -1.32 -35.76 -58.86
CA SER A 424 -2.34 -34.84 -59.42
C SER A 424 -1.70 -33.53 -59.85
N SER A 425 -1.67 -33.26 -61.17
CA SER A 425 -0.91 -32.19 -61.82
C SER A 425 -1.76 -30.98 -62.26
N LEU A 426 -2.93 -30.74 -61.66
CA LEU A 426 -3.83 -29.67 -62.10
C LEU A 426 -4.22 -28.75 -60.93
N GLY A 427 -3.55 -27.59 -60.79
CA GLY A 427 -4.04 -26.50 -59.93
C GLY A 427 -2.99 -25.55 -59.33
N ALA A 428 -2.20 -24.82 -60.14
CA ALA A 428 -1.25 -23.82 -59.63
C ALA A 428 -1.90 -22.46 -59.23
N ALA A 429 -3.07 -22.13 -59.79
CA ALA A 429 -3.71 -20.82 -59.62
C ALA A 429 -4.41 -20.59 -58.25
N SER A 430 -4.73 -21.67 -57.51
CA SER A 430 -5.36 -21.56 -56.17
C SER A 430 -4.40 -21.10 -55.06
N SER A 431 -3.09 -21.07 -55.34
CA SER A 431 -2.06 -20.80 -54.33
C SER A 431 -1.89 -19.32 -53.95
N ALA A 432 -2.16 -18.39 -54.87
CA ALA A 432 -1.98 -16.95 -54.61
C ALA A 432 -3.07 -16.38 -53.68
N SER A 433 -4.34 -16.75 -53.92
CA SER A 433 -5.45 -16.32 -53.07
C SER A 433 -5.33 -16.87 -51.65
N ALA A 434 -4.88 -18.12 -51.49
CA ALA A 434 -4.65 -18.72 -50.18
C ALA A 434 -3.54 -18.01 -49.39
N ARG A 435 -2.45 -17.62 -50.06
CA ARG A 435 -1.36 -16.86 -49.43
C ARG A 435 -1.82 -15.47 -48.95
N LYS A 436 -2.61 -14.76 -49.76
CA LYS A 436 -3.15 -13.45 -49.37
C LYS A 436 -4.07 -13.56 -48.15
N ALA A 437 -5.01 -14.51 -48.17
CA ALA A 437 -5.89 -14.77 -47.03
C ALA A 437 -5.12 -15.14 -45.75
N GLN A 438 -4.05 -15.93 -45.89
CA GLN A 438 -3.18 -16.29 -44.77
C GLN A 438 -2.39 -15.09 -44.22
N GLN A 439 -1.84 -14.23 -45.09
CA GLN A 439 -1.16 -13.01 -44.67
C GLN A 439 -2.11 -12.05 -43.93
N GLU A 440 -3.32 -11.87 -44.43
CA GLU A 440 -4.36 -11.08 -43.77
C GLU A 440 -4.75 -11.67 -42.41
N ALA A 441 -4.86 -13.00 -42.28
CA ALA A 441 -5.12 -13.66 -41.00
C ALA A 441 -3.97 -13.45 -39.99
N ILE A 442 -2.72 -13.54 -40.43
CA ILE A 442 -1.54 -13.28 -39.57
C ILE A 442 -1.49 -11.81 -39.14
N ALA A 443 -1.80 -10.88 -40.04
CA ALA A 443 -1.86 -9.46 -39.71
C ALA A 443 -2.93 -9.17 -38.65
N LYS A 444 -4.14 -9.72 -38.81
CA LYS A 444 -5.22 -9.62 -37.82
C LYS A 444 -4.86 -10.23 -36.46
N LEU A 445 -4.14 -11.36 -36.48
CA LEU A 445 -3.68 -12.00 -35.24
C LEU A 445 -2.63 -11.14 -34.52
N ARG A 446 -1.70 -10.52 -35.27
CA ARG A 446 -0.72 -9.58 -34.71
C ARG A 446 -1.39 -8.34 -34.12
N GLU A 447 -2.34 -7.76 -34.84
CA GLU A 447 -3.12 -6.62 -34.36
C GLU A 447 -3.88 -6.96 -33.08
N ALA A 448 -4.57 -8.11 -33.03
CA ALA A 448 -5.27 -8.55 -31.83
C ALA A 448 -4.32 -8.85 -30.65
N ALA A 449 -3.09 -9.30 -30.92
CA ALA A 449 -2.10 -9.55 -29.89
C ALA A 449 -1.41 -8.28 -29.36
N LEU A 450 -1.47 -7.18 -30.11
CA LEU A 450 -0.96 -5.86 -29.73
C LEU A 450 -2.01 -5.02 -28.97
N ASP A 451 -3.17 -5.60 -28.66
CA ASP A 451 -4.19 -4.92 -27.88
C ASP A 451 -3.64 -4.54 -26.49
N PRO A 452 -3.63 -3.25 -26.12
CA PRO A 452 -3.05 -2.81 -24.85
C PRO A 452 -3.75 -3.44 -23.64
N TYR A 453 -5.06 -3.74 -23.74
CA TYR A 453 -5.83 -4.30 -22.62
C TYR A 453 -5.35 -5.70 -22.23
N LEU A 454 -4.84 -6.49 -23.19
CA LEU A 454 -4.26 -7.81 -22.92
C LEU A 454 -3.02 -7.74 -22.03
N SER A 455 -2.14 -6.75 -22.23
CA SER A 455 -0.90 -6.65 -21.45
C SER A 455 -1.10 -5.92 -20.12
N LEU A 456 -2.06 -5.00 -20.08
CA LEU A 456 -2.26 -4.11 -18.94
C LEU A 456 -3.18 -4.71 -17.88
N TYR A 457 -4.25 -5.42 -18.26
CA TYR A 457 -5.36 -5.72 -17.34
C TYR A 457 -5.80 -7.18 -17.26
N SER A 458 -5.19 -8.10 -18.02
CA SER A 458 -5.57 -9.53 -17.94
C SER A 458 -5.09 -10.19 -16.64
N HIS A 459 -3.89 -9.83 -16.18
CA HIS A 459 -3.25 -10.40 -15.00
C HIS A 459 -3.23 -9.39 -13.86
N PRO A 460 -3.49 -9.82 -12.61
CA PRO A 460 -3.20 -8.99 -11.46
C PRO A 460 -1.69 -8.71 -11.40
N LYS A 461 -1.33 -7.50 -10.98
CA LYS A 461 0.07 -7.12 -10.75
C LYS A 461 0.26 -6.84 -9.27
N ARG A 462 1.45 -7.09 -8.74
CA ARG A 462 1.82 -6.63 -7.41
C ARG A 462 3.16 -5.92 -7.49
N HIS A 463 3.48 -5.20 -6.44
CA HIS A 463 4.85 -4.74 -6.30
C HIS A 463 5.79 -5.92 -6.06
N GLY A 464 6.87 -5.96 -6.82
CA GLY A 464 7.96 -6.90 -6.67
C GLY A 464 8.67 -6.71 -5.33
N CYS A 465 9.12 -7.83 -4.78
CA CYS A 465 9.83 -7.90 -3.52
C CYS A 465 11.25 -8.42 -3.73
N THR A 466 12.04 -8.47 -2.67
CA THR A 466 13.42 -8.98 -2.71
C THR A 466 13.51 -10.44 -3.17
N LYS A 467 12.45 -11.24 -2.99
CA LYS A 467 12.37 -12.60 -3.52
C LYS A 467 12.31 -12.58 -5.05
N ASP A 468 11.48 -11.73 -5.63
CA ASP A 468 11.30 -11.63 -7.08
C ASP A 468 12.57 -11.08 -7.74
N VAL A 469 13.20 -10.07 -7.13
CA VAL A 469 14.50 -9.58 -7.60
C VAL A 469 15.56 -10.68 -7.53
N ARG A 470 15.56 -11.51 -6.49
CA ARG A 470 16.46 -12.65 -6.38
C ARG A 470 16.17 -13.71 -7.43
N GLU A 471 14.91 -14.05 -7.67
CA GLU A 471 14.50 -15.04 -8.68
C GLU A 471 14.82 -14.53 -10.09
N LEU A 472 14.56 -13.26 -10.37
CA LEU A 472 14.97 -12.57 -11.58
C LEU A 472 16.49 -12.65 -11.77
N TYR A 473 17.27 -12.35 -10.73
CA TYR A 473 18.73 -12.46 -10.76
C TYR A 473 19.18 -13.90 -11.00
N LEU A 474 18.58 -14.89 -10.34
CA LEU A 474 18.93 -16.29 -10.52
C LEU A 474 18.61 -16.79 -11.94
N GLY A 475 17.46 -16.39 -12.49
CA GLY A 475 17.05 -16.74 -13.85
C GLY A 475 17.86 -16.05 -14.94
N THR A 476 18.34 -14.83 -14.68
CA THR A 476 19.21 -14.07 -15.60
C THR A 476 20.70 -14.35 -15.38
N ARG A 477 21.08 -15.11 -14.35
CA ARG A 477 22.47 -15.41 -14.02
C ARG A 477 23.23 -16.04 -15.18
N SER A 478 22.57 -16.87 -16.01
CA SER A 478 23.19 -17.49 -17.19
C SER A 478 23.48 -16.49 -18.32
N LYS A 479 22.79 -15.35 -18.34
CA LYS A 479 23.03 -14.26 -19.30
C LYS A 479 24.17 -13.33 -18.87
N VAL A 480 24.60 -13.40 -17.61
CA VAL A 480 25.71 -12.60 -17.11
C VAL A 480 27.00 -13.08 -17.79
N PRO A 481 27.71 -12.23 -18.52
CA PRO A 481 28.93 -12.63 -19.21
C PRO A 481 29.97 -13.14 -18.21
N SER A 482 30.60 -14.27 -18.53
CA SER A 482 31.67 -14.85 -17.69
C SER A 482 33.00 -14.12 -17.83
N THR A 483 33.22 -13.42 -18.95
CA THR A 483 34.44 -12.68 -19.23
C THR A 483 34.28 -11.20 -18.87
N GLU A 484 35.31 -10.64 -18.23
CA GLU A 484 35.31 -9.25 -17.79
C GLU A 484 35.15 -8.25 -18.95
N ALA A 485 35.74 -8.56 -20.11
CA ALA A 485 35.61 -7.75 -21.32
C ALA A 485 34.16 -7.68 -21.83
N ALA A 486 33.45 -8.82 -21.85
CA ALA A 486 32.05 -8.87 -22.27
C ALA A 486 31.12 -8.22 -21.24
N LEU A 487 31.42 -8.38 -19.94
CA LEU A 487 30.71 -7.67 -18.88
C LEU A 487 30.88 -6.16 -19.02
N LYS A 488 32.10 -5.67 -19.28
CA LYS A 488 32.37 -4.26 -19.52
C LYS A 488 31.62 -3.74 -20.75
N ALA A 489 31.64 -4.48 -21.86
CA ALA A 489 30.90 -4.13 -23.06
C ALA A 489 29.38 -4.02 -22.79
N ALA A 490 28.80 -4.99 -22.08
CA ALA A 490 27.39 -4.97 -21.71
C ALA A 490 27.04 -3.80 -20.76
N LEU A 491 27.92 -3.47 -19.80
CA LEU A 491 27.71 -2.32 -18.92
C LEU A 491 27.75 -0.98 -19.68
N VAL A 492 28.64 -0.84 -20.66
CA VAL A 492 28.67 0.34 -21.54
C VAL A 492 27.44 0.38 -22.44
N GLU A 493 27.04 -0.74 -23.02
CA GLU A 493 25.82 -0.87 -23.85
C GLU A 493 24.56 -0.43 -23.08
N HIS A 494 24.45 -0.86 -21.82
CA HIS A 494 23.35 -0.48 -20.94
C HIS A 494 23.55 0.85 -20.19
N LYS A 495 24.59 1.63 -20.54
CA LYS A 495 24.90 2.96 -19.96
C LYS A 495 25.10 2.94 -18.44
N LEU A 496 25.56 1.82 -17.90
CA LEU A 496 25.94 1.67 -16.49
C LEU A 496 27.42 2.02 -16.25
N LEU A 497 28.20 2.17 -17.33
CA LEU A 497 29.61 2.54 -17.31
C LEU A 497 29.90 3.46 -18.51
N GLU A 498 30.73 4.49 -18.34
CA GLU A 498 31.10 5.34 -19.47
C GLU A 498 32.10 4.66 -20.42
N PRO A 499 32.10 4.99 -21.73
CA PRO A 499 33.08 4.49 -22.66
C PRO A 499 34.51 4.90 -22.23
N GLY A 500 35.32 3.93 -21.82
CA GLY A 500 36.70 4.16 -21.37
C GLY A 500 36.88 4.12 -19.85
N GLU A 501 35.81 4.18 -19.06
CA GLU A 501 35.90 4.02 -17.62
C GLU A 501 36.34 2.57 -17.28
N GLU A 502 37.30 2.42 -16.36
CA GLU A 502 37.73 1.10 -15.91
C GLU A 502 36.71 0.54 -14.91
N LEU A 503 36.46 -0.77 -14.97
CA LEU A 503 35.60 -1.49 -14.04
C LEU A 503 36.32 -1.66 -12.69
N ARG A 504 36.77 -0.56 -12.08
CA ARG A 504 37.38 -0.57 -10.76
C ARG A 504 36.25 -0.60 -9.77
N ARG A 505 36.13 -1.70 -9.02
CA ARG A 505 35.46 -1.63 -7.72
C ARG A 505 36.12 -0.47 -6.98
N ALA A 506 35.34 0.55 -6.65
CA ALA A 506 35.77 1.55 -5.70
C ALA A 506 36.26 0.75 -4.49
N ARG A 507 37.58 0.67 -4.32
CA ARG A 507 38.14 0.03 -3.14
C ARG A 507 37.55 0.85 -2.02
N LEU A 508 36.65 0.26 -1.24
CA LEU A 508 36.23 0.89 0.01
C LEU A 508 37.54 1.29 0.65
N GLN A 509 37.78 2.60 0.72
CA GLN A 509 38.92 3.16 1.43
C GLN A 509 38.88 2.42 2.74
N LYS A 510 39.89 1.55 2.99
CA LYS A 510 39.97 0.83 4.25
C LYS A 510 39.97 1.98 5.25
N ARG A 511 38.83 2.20 5.93
CA ARG A 511 38.76 3.22 6.97
C ARG A 511 39.88 2.82 7.88
N ALA A 512 40.95 3.61 7.86
CA ALA A 512 42.11 3.32 8.65
C ALA A 512 41.53 3.21 10.05
N ASN A 513 41.66 2.04 10.69
CA ASN A 513 41.22 1.82 12.07
C ASN A 513 42.16 2.61 12.95
N VAL A 514 42.09 3.92 12.83
CA VAL A 514 43.04 4.88 13.29
C VAL A 514 42.18 5.99 13.86
N ASP A 515 42.38 6.30 15.13
CA ASP A 515 41.68 7.42 15.76
C ASP A 515 42.14 8.74 15.13
N ASN A 516 41.47 9.86 15.47
CA ASN A 516 41.78 11.19 14.93
C ASN A 516 43.27 11.58 15.09
N ASP A 517 44.00 10.94 16.00
CA ASP A 517 45.42 11.16 16.28
C ASP A 517 46.37 10.30 15.43
N GLY A 518 45.90 9.57 14.40
CA GLY A 518 46.78 8.74 13.58
C GLY A 518 47.25 7.43 14.24
N LYS A 519 46.78 7.14 15.46
CA LYS A 519 47.11 5.90 16.19
C LYS A 519 46.09 4.80 15.89
N PRO A 520 46.51 3.54 15.67
CA PRO A 520 45.59 2.43 15.48
C PRO A 520 44.58 2.39 16.63
N LYS A 521 43.30 2.56 16.30
CA LYS A 521 42.20 2.52 17.26
C LYS A 521 42.29 1.19 17.97
N LYS A 522 42.70 1.21 19.24
CA LYS A 522 42.74 0.00 20.07
C LYS A 522 41.33 -0.59 19.98
N ARG A 523 41.20 -1.78 19.38
CA ARG A 523 39.96 -2.54 19.43
C ARG A 523 39.63 -2.62 20.91
N ARG A 524 38.61 -1.87 21.36
CA ARG A 524 38.07 -2.04 22.70
C ARG A 524 37.53 -3.45 22.70
N TYR A 525 38.36 -4.38 23.16
CA TYR A 525 37.93 -5.70 23.57
C TYR A 525 37.07 -5.41 24.79
N TYR A 526 35.80 -5.11 24.54
CA TYR A 526 34.81 -5.25 25.59
C TYR A 526 34.83 -6.75 25.87
N GLU A 527 35.63 -7.18 26.85
CA GLU A 527 35.23 -8.31 27.66
C GLU A 527 33.83 -7.96 28.11
N ARG A 528 32.83 -8.49 27.41
CA ARG A 528 31.44 -8.39 27.84
C ARG A 528 31.30 -9.31 29.03
N LYS A 529 31.93 -8.92 30.14
CA LYS A 529 31.71 -9.46 31.48
C LYS A 529 30.22 -9.31 31.70
N ASN A 530 29.50 -10.43 31.60
CA ASN A 530 28.03 -10.57 31.71
C ASN A 530 27.20 -10.59 30.42
N GLN A 531 27.76 -10.72 29.21
CA GLN A 531 26.92 -11.22 28.11
C GLN A 531 26.66 -12.70 28.36
N ARG A 532 25.55 -13.00 29.06
CA ARG A 532 25.01 -14.37 29.16
C ARG A 532 24.97 -14.94 27.75
N MET A 533 25.66 -16.06 27.52
CA MET A 533 25.58 -16.77 26.25
C MET A 533 24.10 -17.08 25.98
N THR A 534 23.52 -16.42 24.99
CA THR A 534 22.11 -16.60 24.60
C THR A 534 21.86 -17.91 23.85
N ASN A 535 22.74 -18.90 23.98
CA ASN A 535 22.65 -20.20 23.33
C ASN A 535 21.86 -21.20 24.18
N THR A 536 20.82 -20.74 24.86
CA THR A 536 19.87 -21.61 25.59
C THR A 536 19.18 -22.62 24.67
N HIS A 537 19.04 -22.31 23.38
CA HIS A 537 18.49 -23.23 22.37
C HIS A 537 19.42 -24.41 22.02
N LEU A 538 20.70 -24.38 22.43
CA LEU A 538 21.63 -25.49 22.25
C LEU A 538 21.74 -26.37 23.51
N GLU A 539 21.11 -25.96 24.63
CA GLU A 539 21.04 -26.80 25.82
C GLU A 539 20.27 -28.09 25.50
N GLY A 540 20.91 -29.24 25.76
CA GLY A 540 20.39 -30.57 25.42
C GLY A 540 20.86 -31.14 24.07
N THR A 541 21.53 -30.35 23.22
CA THR A 541 22.14 -30.86 21.97
C THR A 541 23.60 -31.24 22.18
N GLU A 542 24.13 -32.14 21.34
CA GLU A 542 25.55 -32.54 21.37
C GLU A 542 26.49 -31.35 21.16
N ILE A 543 26.12 -30.43 20.27
CA ILE A 543 26.87 -29.19 20.00
C ILE A 543 26.92 -28.33 21.27
N GLY A 544 25.80 -28.20 22.00
CA GLY A 544 25.77 -27.48 23.26
C GLY A 544 26.59 -28.13 24.37
N ALA A 545 26.73 -29.46 24.36
CA ALA A 545 27.61 -30.18 25.30
C ALA A 545 29.10 -29.93 24.98
N VAL A 546 29.48 -29.92 23.70
CA VAL A 546 30.85 -29.61 23.25
C VAL A 546 31.22 -28.17 23.59
N LEU A 547 30.32 -27.21 23.32
CA LEU A 547 30.55 -25.81 23.65
C LEU A 547 30.70 -25.59 25.15
N ARG A 548 29.87 -26.25 25.99
CA ARG A 548 30.00 -26.18 27.45
C ARG A 548 31.35 -26.69 27.94
N ARG A 549 31.80 -27.85 27.45
CA ARG A 549 33.12 -28.41 27.78
C ARG A 549 34.27 -27.49 27.34
N ALA A 550 34.14 -26.84 26.18
CA ALA A 550 35.13 -25.89 25.70
C ALA A 550 35.20 -24.65 26.62
N THR A 551 34.06 -24.10 27.05
CA THR A 551 34.04 -23.00 28.02
C THR A 551 34.57 -23.39 29.40
N GLU A 552 34.28 -24.60 29.90
CA GLU A 552 34.84 -25.09 31.17
C GLU A 552 36.36 -25.21 31.10
N LYS A 553 36.89 -25.77 30.00
CA LYS A 553 38.35 -25.83 29.77
C LYS A 553 38.98 -24.44 29.72
N GLN A 554 38.33 -23.49 29.07
CA GLN A 554 38.79 -22.10 29.01
C GLN A 554 38.80 -21.45 30.41
N GLN A 555 37.77 -21.68 31.22
CA GLN A 555 37.70 -21.17 32.60
C GLN A 555 38.76 -21.80 33.51
N GLN A 556 39.13 -23.06 33.26
CA GLN A 556 40.23 -23.73 33.94
C GLN A 556 41.62 -23.29 33.45
N GLY A 557 41.71 -22.32 32.54
CA GLY A 557 42.96 -21.84 31.98
C GLY A 557 43.65 -22.84 31.05
N GLN A 558 42.98 -23.93 30.67
CA GLN A 558 43.51 -24.85 29.67
C GLN A 558 43.41 -24.21 28.30
N GLN A 559 44.50 -24.30 27.55
CA GLN A 559 44.58 -23.78 26.19
C GLN A 559 43.58 -24.53 25.32
N VAL A 560 42.42 -23.92 25.06
CA VAL A 560 41.48 -24.43 24.07
C VAL A 560 42.14 -24.14 22.74
N GLY A 561 42.65 -25.19 22.07
CA GLY A 561 43.46 -25.07 20.86
C GLY A 561 42.84 -24.05 19.93
N ASP A 562 43.66 -23.06 19.55
CA ASP A 562 43.25 -21.94 18.70
C ASP A 562 42.66 -22.56 17.44
N GLY A 563 41.33 -22.58 17.38
CA GLY A 563 40.59 -23.29 16.35
C GLY A 563 40.88 -22.59 15.04
N GLY A 564 41.91 -23.05 14.34
CA GLY A 564 42.22 -22.66 12.99
C GLY A 564 41.02 -22.97 12.11
N MET A 565 40.18 -21.97 11.93
CA MET A 565 39.25 -21.84 10.83
C MET A 565 39.77 -20.76 9.89
#